data_AF-X8CID0-F1
#
_entry.id   AF-X8CID0-F1
#
_cell.length_a   1.000
_cell.length_b   1.000
_cell.length_c   1.000
_cell.angle_alpha   90.00
_cell.angle_beta   90.00
_cell.angle_gamma   90.00
#
_symmetry.space_group_name_H-M   'P 1'
#
loop_
_entity.id
_entity.type
_entity.pdbx_description
1 polymer ?
#
loop_
_entity_poly.entity_id
_entity_poly.type
_entity_poly.pdbx_seq_one_letter_code
_entity_poly.pdbx_strand_id
1 'polypeptide(L)'
;MAKGSLFQYFADKRDLYAFVADVASQRVRSYLEVRIRELDSSRPFFDFLTDLLDDWITYFAEHPRERALHAAASLEVDSEARVSVQTVVHRHYLEVLRPLVRDAHTRGDLNADADTAVLLSLLLLLFPHLALAPHVRGMDPVLGLDEPTPEQPHLAVRRLVSVMVAAFAPSSSPRSGPCDAMTELSRRQTAACT
;
A
#
# COMPACT_ATOMS: atom_id res chain seq x y z
N MET A 1 10.68 -18.17 33.28
CA MET A 1 11.82 -17.74 32.45
C MET A 1 12.76 -16.91 33.31
N ALA A 2 14.01 -17.35 33.53
CA ALA A 2 14.99 -16.55 34.26
C ALA A 2 15.43 -15.35 33.41
N LYS A 3 15.58 -14.18 34.02
CA LYS A 3 15.82 -12.86 33.37
C LYS A 3 17.06 -12.81 32.45
N GLY A 4 17.99 -13.77 32.56
CA GLY A 4 19.20 -13.88 31.75
C GLY A 4 19.11 -14.74 30.48
N SER A 5 17.99 -15.43 30.23
CA SER A 5 17.86 -16.37 29.09
C SER A 5 17.54 -15.71 27.75
N LEU A 6 16.95 -14.51 27.75
CA LEU A 6 16.51 -13.86 26.50
C LEU A 6 17.70 -13.34 25.66
N PHE A 7 18.72 -12.78 26.32
CA PHE A 7 19.91 -12.22 25.65
C PHE A 7 20.88 -13.28 25.14
N GLN A 8 20.61 -14.57 25.38
CA GLN A 8 21.40 -15.65 24.79
C GLN A 8 21.02 -15.92 23.33
N TYR A 9 19.84 -15.46 22.89
CA TYR A 9 19.31 -15.68 21.55
C TYR A 9 19.49 -14.48 20.62
N PHE A 10 19.87 -13.33 21.16
CA PHE A 10 19.98 -12.08 20.40
C PHE A 10 21.33 -11.44 20.61
N ALA A 11 21.95 -11.01 19.52
CA ALA A 11 23.25 -10.34 19.57
C ALA A 11 23.17 -9.00 20.30
N ASP A 12 22.06 -8.27 20.09
CA ASP A 12 21.77 -7.01 20.75
C ASP A 12 20.24 -6.75 20.83
N LYS A 13 19.86 -5.57 21.31
CA LYS A 13 18.46 -5.14 21.42
C LYS A 13 17.78 -4.97 20.06
N ARG A 14 18.53 -4.61 19.02
CA ARG A 14 18.02 -4.35 17.66
C ARG A 14 17.65 -5.68 17.00
N ASP A 15 18.47 -6.70 17.21
CA ASP A 15 18.20 -8.07 16.77
C ASP A 15 16.92 -8.62 17.42
N LEU A 16 16.74 -8.39 18.73
CA LEU A 16 15.47 -8.70 19.40
C LEU A 16 14.27 -7.98 18.76
N TYR A 17 14.40 -6.68 18.47
CA TYR A 17 13.31 -5.90 17.86
C TYR A 17 12.99 -6.35 16.43
N ALA A 18 14.02 -6.61 15.62
CA ALA A 18 13.88 -7.16 14.28
C ALA A 18 13.19 -8.53 14.30
N PHE A 19 13.57 -9.41 15.23
CA PHE A 19 12.93 -10.71 15.40
C PHE A 19 11.45 -10.61 15.80
N VAL A 20 11.12 -9.75 16.77
CA VAL A 20 9.73 -9.55 17.19
C VAL A 20 8.89 -8.98 16.04
N ALA A 21 9.43 -8.01 15.29
CA ALA A 21 8.78 -7.45 14.11
C ALA A 21 8.60 -8.52 13.01
N ASP A 22 9.58 -9.41 12.83
CA ASP A 22 9.51 -10.50 11.86
C ASP A 22 8.38 -11.47 12.19
N VAL A 23 8.34 -11.98 13.42
CA VAL A 23 7.31 -12.93 13.88
C VAL A 23 5.91 -12.35 13.74
N ALA A 24 5.73 -11.07 14.05
CA ALA A 24 4.42 -10.45 13.90
C ALA A 24 4.06 -10.18 12.44
N SER A 25 5.01 -9.71 11.63
CA SER A 25 4.80 -9.50 10.20
C SER A 25 4.40 -10.81 9.50
N GLN A 26 4.98 -11.95 9.90
CA GLN A 26 4.61 -13.27 9.40
C GLN A 26 3.15 -13.63 9.71
N ARG A 27 2.62 -13.27 10.89
CA ARG A 27 1.21 -13.52 11.25
C ARG A 27 0.26 -12.70 10.38
N VAL A 28 0.51 -11.39 10.29
CA VAL A 28 -0.29 -10.47 9.46
C VAL A 28 -0.24 -10.92 7.99
N ARG A 29 0.94 -11.27 7.49
CA ARG A 29 1.13 -11.77 6.13
C ARG A 29 0.38 -13.08 5.90
N SER A 30 0.46 -14.03 6.82
CA SER A 30 -0.23 -15.32 6.69
C SER A 30 -1.75 -15.14 6.58
N TYR A 31 -2.32 -14.22 7.38
CA TYR A 31 -3.71 -13.82 7.24
C TYR A 31 -4.00 -13.21 5.86
N LEU A 32 -3.21 -12.22 5.44
CA LEU A 32 -3.40 -11.56 4.15
C LEU A 32 -3.27 -12.52 2.97
N GLU A 33 -2.34 -13.47 2.98
CA GLU A 33 -2.19 -14.46 1.91
C GLU A 33 -3.41 -15.38 1.78
N VAL A 34 -4.12 -15.67 2.88
CA VAL A 34 -5.42 -16.34 2.83
C VAL A 34 -6.45 -15.44 2.17
N ARG A 35 -6.58 -14.20 2.64
CA ARG A 35 -7.53 -13.22 2.09
C ARG A 35 -7.32 -12.92 0.61
N ILE A 36 -6.07 -12.76 0.17
CA ILE A 36 -5.71 -12.54 -1.24
C ILE A 36 -6.17 -13.69 -2.13
N ARG A 37 -6.09 -14.94 -1.65
CA ARG A 37 -6.61 -16.09 -2.38
C ARG A 37 -8.14 -16.11 -2.40
N GLU A 38 -8.79 -15.80 -1.29
CA GLU A 38 -10.25 -15.79 -1.17
C GLU A 38 -10.90 -14.66 -1.98
N LEU A 39 -10.26 -13.49 -2.03
CA LEU A 39 -10.71 -12.34 -2.82
C LEU A 39 -10.50 -12.50 -4.32
N ASP A 40 -9.73 -13.51 -4.75
CA ASP A 40 -9.29 -13.74 -6.12
C ASP A 40 -8.49 -12.57 -6.73
N SER A 41 -7.17 -12.64 -6.60
CA SER A 41 -6.22 -11.65 -7.16
C SER A 41 -6.21 -11.52 -8.69
N SER A 42 -6.97 -12.36 -9.42
CA SER A 42 -7.13 -12.24 -10.88
C SER A 42 -8.21 -11.23 -11.30
N ARG A 43 -9.06 -10.78 -10.36
CA ARG A 43 -10.03 -9.70 -10.56
C ARG A 43 -9.35 -8.37 -10.93
N PRO A 44 -10.11 -7.39 -11.47
CA PRO A 44 -9.59 -6.06 -11.76
C PRO A 44 -8.85 -5.47 -10.55
N PHE A 45 -7.59 -5.08 -10.75
CA PHE A 45 -6.66 -4.77 -9.66
C PHE A 45 -7.19 -3.78 -8.63
N PHE A 46 -7.84 -2.69 -9.05
CA PHE A 46 -8.31 -1.66 -8.12
C PHE A 46 -9.55 -2.07 -7.32
N ASP A 47 -10.41 -2.91 -7.89
CA ASP A 47 -11.55 -3.48 -7.16
C ASP A 47 -11.02 -4.45 -6.10
N PHE A 48 -10.10 -5.34 -6.50
CA PHE A 48 -9.39 -6.24 -5.60
C PHE A 48 -8.64 -5.47 -4.49
N LEU A 49 -7.92 -4.40 -4.83
CA LEU A 49 -7.17 -3.59 -3.88
C LEU A 49 -8.09 -2.88 -2.87
N THR A 50 -9.27 -2.45 -3.31
CA THR A 50 -10.29 -1.87 -2.42
C THR A 50 -10.71 -2.91 -1.38
N ASP A 51 -11.12 -4.10 -1.82
CA ASP A 51 -11.54 -5.19 -0.92
C ASP A 51 -10.39 -5.61 0.03
N LEU A 52 -9.14 -5.65 -0.46
CA LEU A 52 -7.97 -6.00 0.33
C LEU A 52 -7.65 -4.96 1.42
N LEU A 53 -7.79 -3.67 1.11
CA LEU A 53 -7.59 -2.59 2.08
C LEU A 53 -8.69 -2.55 3.14
N ASP A 54 -9.92 -2.92 2.77
CA ASP A 54 -11.03 -3.09 3.72
C ASP A 54 -10.77 -4.25 4.70
N ASP A 55 -10.29 -5.40 4.19
CA ASP A 55 -9.86 -6.53 5.01
C ASP A 55 -8.68 -6.17 5.92
N TRP A 56 -7.73 -5.35 5.43
CA TRP A 56 -6.58 -4.87 6.20
C TRP A 56 -7.00 -4.02 7.40
N ILE A 57 -7.92 -3.07 7.20
CA ILE A 57 -8.47 -2.25 8.29
C ILE A 57 -9.21 -3.12 9.31
N THR A 58 -10.05 -4.04 8.82
CA THR A 58 -10.82 -4.96 9.66
C THR A 58 -9.90 -5.83 10.52
N TYR A 59 -8.85 -6.39 9.92
CA TYR A 59 -7.86 -7.18 10.64
C TYR A 59 -7.26 -6.41 11.81
N PHE A 60 -6.78 -5.19 11.56
CA PHE A 60 -6.17 -4.40 12.63
C PHE A 60 -7.17 -3.96 13.68
N ALA A 61 -8.44 -3.74 13.34
CA ALA A 61 -9.50 -3.46 14.30
C ALA A 61 -9.70 -4.64 15.27
N GLU A 62 -9.76 -5.87 14.74
CA GLU A 62 -9.99 -7.11 15.48
C GLU A 62 -8.76 -7.62 16.25
N HIS A 63 -7.55 -7.21 15.87
CA HIS A 63 -6.29 -7.68 16.43
C HIS A 63 -5.50 -6.57 17.17
N PRO A 64 -5.99 -6.05 18.31
CA PRO A 64 -5.40 -4.87 18.98
C PRO A 64 -3.95 -5.07 19.45
N ARG A 65 -3.52 -6.30 19.74
CA ARG A 65 -2.13 -6.59 20.12
C ARG A 65 -1.17 -6.46 18.93
N GLU A 66 -1.60 -6.92 17.77
CA GLU A 66 -0.80 -6.82 16.55
C GLU A 66 -0.81 -5.40 16.02
N ARG A 67 -1.94 -4.69 16.16
CA ARG A 67 -2.01 -3.24 15.95
C ARG A 67 -1.04 -2.47 16.83
N ALA A 68 -0.98 -2.79 18.13
CA ALA A 68 -0.05 -2.13 19.05
C ALA A 68 1.41 -2.38 18.66
N LEU A 69 1.74 -3.60 18.22
CA LEU A 69 3.08 -3.90 17.75
C LEU A 69 3.39 -3.19 16.42
N HIS A 70 2.43 -3.16 15.49
CA HIS A 70 2.55 -2.42 14.24
C HIS A 70 2.77 -0.93 14.50
N ALA A 71 2.05 -0.34 15.46
CA ALA A 71 2.26 1.04 15.90
C ALA A 71 3.66 1.26 16.48
N ALA A 72 4.11 0.36 17.37
CA ALA A 72 5.44 0.45 17.96
C ALA A 72 6.54 0.37 16.89
N ALA A 73 6.39 -0.50 15.90
CA ALA A 73 7.32 -0.63 14.78
C ALA A 73 7.33 0.60 13.87
N SER A 74 6.15 1.11 13.51
CA SER A 74 6.01 2.25 12.58
C SER A 74 6.41 3.58 13.21
N LEU A 75 6.21 3.74 14.52
CA LEU A 75 6.43 4.98 15.26
C LEU A 75 7.69 4.95 16.14
N GLU A 76 8.58 3.97 15.93
CA GLU A 76 9.83 3.85 16.71
C GLU A 76 10.67 5.13 16.60
N VAL A 77 11.05 5.66 17.76
CA VAL A 77 11.75 6.95 17.87
C VAL A 77 13.24 6.77 17.69
N ASP A 78 13.79 5.64 18.15
CA ASP A 78 15.19 5.30 17.96
C ASP A 78 15.46 4.97 16.49
N SER A 79 16.28 5.78 15.82
CA SER A 79 16.45 5.66 14.38
C SER A 79 17.15 4.37 13.96
N GLU A 80 18.07 3.84 14.75
CA GLU A 80 18.77 2.61 14.41
C GLU A 80 17.86 1.39 14.58
N ALA A 81 17.11 1.31 15.68
CA ALA A 81 16.08 0.31 15.89
C ALA A 81 14.98 0.39 14.82
N ARG A 82 14.54 1.60 14.48
CA ARG A 82 13.55 1.83 13.41
C ARG A 82 14.04 1.30 12.08
N VAL A 83 15.29 1.55 11.70
CA VAL A 83 15.87 0.99 10.45
C VAL A 83 15.84 -0.54 10.47
N SER A 84 16.28 -1.17 11.57
CA SER A 84 16.25 -2.63 11.70
C SER A 84 14.83 -3.21 11.57
N VAL A 85 13.85 -2.58 12.23
CA VAL A 85 12.45 -3.02 12.21
C VAL A 85 11.80 -2.78 10.84
N GLN A 86 11.93 -1.57 10.28
CA GLN A 86 11.33 -1.23 8.98
C GLN A 86 11.91 -2.07 7.84
N THR A 87 13.19 -2.42 7.89
CA THR A 87 13.80 -3.31 6.89
C THR A 87 13.08 -4.66 6.83
N VAL A 88 12.79 -5.24 7.99
CA VAL A 88 12.06 -6.51 8.11
C VAL A 88 10.60 -6.35 7.67
N VAL A 89 9.92 -5.31 8.15
CA VAL A 89 8.50 -5.07 7.84
C VAL A 89 8.30 -4.81 6.34
N HIS A 90 9.12 -3.96 5.71
CA HIS A 90 9.04 -3.67 4.28
C HIS A 90 9.34 -4.89 3.41
N ARG A 91 10.24 -5.79 3.85
CA ARG A 91 10.45 -7.07 3.17
C ARG A 91 9.14 -7.86 3.08
N HIS A 92 8.42 -8.02 4.19
CA HIS A 92 7.14 -8.76 4.22
C HIS A 92 6.08 -8.09 3.35
N TYR A 93 5.96 -6.76 3.39
CA TYR A 93 5.06 -6.04 2.47
C TYR A 93 5.40 -6.31 1.01
N LEU A 94 6.67 -6.18 0.64
CA LEU A 94 7.10 -6.30 -0.75
C LEU A 94 7.03 -7.73 -1.28
N GLU A 95 7.20 -8.75 -0.43
CA GLU A 95 6.99 -10.15 -0.80
C GLU A 95 5.53 -10.42 -1.25
N VAL A 96 4.57 -9.65 -0.75
CA VAL A 96 3.15 -9.73 -1.13
C VAL A 96 2.80 -8.75 -2.25
N LEU A 97 3.18 -7.47 -2.13
CA LEU A 97 2.72 -6.42 -3.03
C LEU A 97 3.38 -6.46 -4.42
N ARG A 98 4.66 -6.85 -4.50
CA ARG A 98 5.38 -6.92 -5.80
C ARG A 98 4.69 -7.85 -6.79
N PRO A 99 4.37 -9.13 -6.45
CA PRO A 99 3.68 -10.00 -7.41
C PRO A 99 2.30 -9.46 -7.79
N LEU A 100 1.52 -8.93 -6.83
CA LEU A 100 0.20 -8.36 -7.13
C LEU A 100 0.26 -7.23 -8.15
N VAL A 101 1.16 -6.25 -7.96
CA VAL A 101 1.32 -5.12 -8.89
C VAL A 101 1.85 -5.57 -10.24
N ARG A 102 2.83 -6.49 -10.26
CA ARG A 102 3.39 -7.02 -11.50
C ARG A 102 2.34 -7.77 -12.32
N ASP A 103 1.55 -8.61 -11.66
CA ASP A 103 0.56 -9.45 -12.33
C ASP A 103 -0.59 -8.59 -12.86
N ALA A 104 -1.03 -7.57 -12.09
CA ALA A 104 -1.98 -6.56 -12.55
C ALA A 104 -1.47 -5.80 -13.78
N HIS A 105 -0.21 -5.36 -13.78
CA HIS A 105 0.40 -4.71 -14.93
C HIS A 105 0.43 -5.63 -16.17
N THR A 106 0.81 -6.89 -15.97
CA THR A 106 0.89 -7.90 -17.04
C THR A 106 -0.49 -8.19 -17.66
N ARG A 107 -1.55 -8.18 -16.84
CA ARG A 107 -2.94 -8.33 -17.32
C ARG A 107 -3.49 -7.10 -18.04
N GLY A 108 -2.84 -5.95 -17.91
CA GLY A 108 -3.32 -4.68 -18.45
C GLY A 108 -4.29 -3.94 -17.53
N ASP A 109 -4.34 -4.28 -16.23
CA ASP A 109 -5.14 -3.55 -15.24
C ASP A 109 -4.53 -2.17 -14.91
N LEU A 110 -3.26 -1.98 -15.27
CA LEU A 110 -2.53 -0.72 -15.15
C LEU A 110 -2.19 -0.19 -16.56
N ASN A 111 -1.99 1.14 -16.68
CA ASN A 111 -1.42 1.76 -17.87
C ASN A 111 -0.12 1.04 -18.27
N ALA A 112 0.11 0.86 -19.58
CA ALA A 112 1.31 0.23 -20.11
C ALA A 112 2.60 0.96 -19.67
N ASP A 113 2.55 2.29 -19.51
CA ASP A 113 3.65 3.12 -19.03
C ASP A 113 3.54 3.47 -17.53
N ALA A 114 2.75 2.72 -16.75
CA ALA A 114 2.59 2.98 -15.33
C ALA A 114 3.93 2.83 -14.58
N ASP A 115 4.28 3.83 -13.78
CA ASP A 115 5.39 3.72 -12.84
C ASP A 115 4.99 2.83 -11.66
N THR A 116 5.24 1.52 -11.82
CA THR A 116 4.92 0.51 -10.80
C THR A 116 5.76 0.66 -9.53
N ALA A 117 6.93 1.31 -9.59
CA ALA A 117 7.75 1.59 -8.41
C ALA A 117 7.10 2.69 -7.56
N VAL A 118 6.57 3.74 -8.19
CA VAL A 118 5.78 4.77 -7.49
C VAL A 118 4.52 4.16 -6.89
N LEU A 119 3.79 3.32 -7.63
CA LEU A 119 2.62 2.63 -7.08
C LEU A 119 2.99 1.79 -5.84
N LEU A 120 4.04 0.98 -5.91
CA LEU A 120 4.52 0.21 -4.76
C LEU A 120 4.91 1.10 -3.58
N SER A 121 5.58 2.23 -3.84
CA SER A 121 5.95 3.18 -2.79
C SER A 121 4.71 3.81 -2.14
N LEU A 122 3.68 4.13 -2.91
CA LEU A 122 2.41 4.64 -2.38
C LEU A 122 1.71 3.58 -1.52
N LEU A 123 1.70 2.32 -1.95
CA LEU A 123 1.14 1.22 -1.16
C LEU A 123 1.91 1.02 0.15
N LEU A 124 3.25 1.13 0.14
CA LEU A 124 4.06 1.05 1.36
C LEU A 124 3.79 2.20 2.36
N LEU A 125 3.33 3.36 1.88
CA LEU A 125 2.87 4.45 2.74
C LEU A 125 1.43 4.20 3.22
N LEU A 126 0.58 3.70 2.34
CA LEU A 126 -0.86 3.60 2.58
C LEU A 126 -1.22 2.49 3.57
N PHE A 127 -0.62 1.31 3.45
CA PHE A 127 -0.94 0.16 4.32
C PHE A 127 -0.68 0.48 5.81
N PRO A 128 0.53 0.92 6.23
CA PRO A 128 0.78 1.26 7.63
C PRO A 128 -0.10 2.40 8.13
N HIS A 129 -0.39 3.38 7.26
CA HIS A 129 -1.29 4.48 7.60
C HIS A 129 -2.70 3.99 7.92
N LEU A 130 -3.30 3.17 7.04
CA LEU A 130 -4.66 2.64 7.24
C LEU A 130 -4.76 1.65 8.41
N ALA A 131 -3.67 0.98 8.78
CA ALA A 131 -3.64 0.14 9.98
C ALA A 131 -3.78 0.93 11.29
N LEU A 132 -3.38 2.21 11.29
CA LEU A 132 -3.20 2.99 12.50
C LEU A 132 -4.11 4.22 12.57
N ALA A 133 -4.36 4.90 11.46
CA ALA A 133 -5.12 6.15 11.42
C ALA A 133 -6.52 6.03 12.05
N PRO A 134 -7.27 4.90 11.88
CA PRO A 134 -8.54 4.67 12.58
C PRO A 134 -8.47 4.64 14.11
N HIS A 135 -7.27 4.49 14.67
CA HIS A 135 -7.04 4.17 16.07
C HIS A 135 -6.09 5.13 16.79
N VAL A 136 -5.43 6.01 16.04
CA VAL A 136 -4.49 7.00 16.57
C VAL A 136 -5.05 8.39 16.28
N ARG A 137 -5.61 9.01 17.32
CA ARG A 137 -6.21 10.35 17.22
C ARG A 137 -5.21 11.35 16.62
N GLY A 138 -5.67 12.13 15.64
CA GLY A 138 -4.87 13.15 14.96
C GLY A 138 -3.89 12.62 13.92
N MET A 139 -3.84 11.32 13.65
CA MET A 139 -2.97 10.75 12.62
C MET A 139 -3.45 11.09 11.20
N ASP A 140 -4.76 11.14 10.98
CA ASP A 140 -5.35 11.59 9.72
C ASP A 140 -6.61 12.44 9.92
N PRO A 141 -6.43 13.75 10.17
CA PRO A 141 -7.55 14.67 10.30
C PRO A 141 -8.18 15.05 8.95
N VAL A 142 -7.59 14.63 7.82
CA VAL A 142 -8.01 15.06 6.48
C VAL A 142 -9.04 14.09 5.90
N LEU A 143 -8.80 12.78 6.05
CA LEU A 143 -9.76 11.75 5.68
C LEU A 143 -10.76 11.44 6.78
N GLY A 144 -10.58 12.05 7.96
CA GLY A 144 -11.46 11.90 9.12
C GLY A 144 -11.44 10.48 9.69
N LEU A 145 -10.27 9.88 9.76
CA LEU A 145 -10.12 8.52 10.28
C LEU A 145 -10.03 8.47 11.81
N ASP A 146 -9.86 9.59 12.49
CA ASP A 146 -9.58 9.66 13.93
C ASP A 146 -10.82 9.48 14.85
N GLU A 147 -12.03 9.70 14.34
CA GLU A 147 -13.30 9.40 15.03
C GLU A 147 -14.32 8.74 14.06
N PRO A 148 -13.99 7.57 13.50
CA PRO A 148 -14.74 7.03 12.38
C PRO A 148 -16.08 6.46 12.84
N THR A 149 -17.16 6.80 12.13
CA THR A 149 -18.34 5.90 12.11
C THR A 149 -17.90 4.54 11.52
N PRO A 150 -18.62 3.43 11.78
CA PRO A 150 -18.26 2.12 11.24
C PRO A 150 -18.02 2.10 9.71
N GLU A 151 -18.66 2.99 8.95
CA GLU A 151 -18.53 3.06 7.49
C GLU A 151 -17.35 3.94 7.01
N GLN A 152 -16.85 4.84 7.85
CA GLN A 152 -15.94 5.92 7.45
C GLN A 152 -14.56 5.43 6.94
N PRO A 153 -13.92 4.40 7.51
CA PRO A 153 -12.66 3.88 6.99
C PRO A 153 -12.81 3.33 5.57
N HIS A 154 -13.91 2.61 5.29
CA HIS A 154 -14.21 2.06 3.96
C HIS A 154 -14.43 3.15 2.91
N LEU A 155 -15.06 4.27 3.28
CA LEU A 155 -15.19 5.42 2.39
C LEU A 155 -13.84 6.08 2.09
N ALA A 156 -12.95 6.16 3.08
CA ALA A 156 -11.60 6.68 2.87
C ALA A 156 -10.80 5.78 1.91
N VAL A 157 -10.88 4.45 2.05
CA VAL A 157 -10.27 3.48 1.14
C VAL A 157 -10.73 3.74 -0.29
N ARG A 158 -12.04 3.82 -0.54
CA ARG A 158 -12.59 4.07 -1.88
C ARG A 158 -12.08 5.38 -2.49
N ARG A 159 -11.97 6.44 -1.70
CA ARG A 159 -11.44 7.75 -2.16
C ARG A 159 -9.96 7.65 -2.52
N LEU A 160 -9.15 6.99 -1.69
CA LEU A 160 -7.72 6.78 -1.92
C LEU A 160 -7.48 5.92 -3.17
N VAL A 161 -8.23 4.82 -3.31
CA VAL A 161 -8.17 3.96 -4.50
C VAL A 161 -8.61 4.70 -5.75
N SER A 162 -9.65 5.55 -5.68
CA SER A 162 -10.08 6.37 -6.83
C SER A 162 -8.96 7.28 -7.37
N VAL A 163 -8.12 7.85 -6.48
CA VAL A 163 -6.94 8.62 -6.90
C VAL A 163 -5.92 7.71 -7.60
N MET A 164 -5.69 6.50 -7.08
CA MET A 164 -4.80 5.54 -7.74
C MET A 164 -5.35 5.08 -9.10
N VAL A 165 -6.66 4.85 -9.22
CA VAL A 165 -7.31 4.54 -10.51
C VAL A 165 -7.05 5.66 -11.51
N ALA A 166 -7.30 6.91 -11.13
CA ALA A 166 -7.08 8.05 -12.02
C ALA A 166 -5.63 8.20 -12.50
N ALA A 167 -4.66 7.83 -11.65
CA ALA A 167 -3.24 7.92 -11.97
C ALA A 167 -2.69 6.72 -12.75
N PHE A 168 -3.17 5.51 -12.45
CA PHE A 168 -2.52 4.26 -12.87
C PHE A 168 -3.39 3.37 -13.76
N ALA A 169 -4.71 3.53 -13.82
CA ALA A 169 -5.57 2.68 -14.67
C ALA A 169 -5.45 3.06 -16.16
N PRO A 170 -5.64 2.10 -17.09
CA PRO A 170 -5.60 2.34 -18.53
C PRO A 170 -6.45 3.55 -18.94
N SER A 171 -5.82 4.55 -19.56
CA SER A 171 -6.56 5.66 -20.14
C SER A 171 -7.37 5.16 -21.35
N SER A 172 -8.71 5.31 -21.29
CA SER A 172 -9.63 4.96 -22.38
C SER A 172 -9.58 5.92 -23.58
N SER A 173 -8.54 6.74 -23.72
CA SER A 173 -8.34 7.61 -24.87
C SER A 173 -6.86 7.65 -25.27
N PRO A 174 -6.56 7.64 -26.60
CA PRO A 174 -5.20 7.85 -27.05
C PRO A 174 -4.78 9.26 -26.62
N ARG A 175 -3.66 9.35 -25.88
CA ARG A 175 -3.02 10.65 -25.65
C ARG A 175 -2.54 11.16 -27.00
N SER A 176 -3.37 11.91 -27.71
CA SER A 176 -2.90 12.79 -28.78
C SER A 176 -2.00 13.83 -28.10
N GLY A 177 -0.69 13.58 -28.16
CA GLY A 177 0.29 14.53 -27.71
C GLY A 177 0.15 15.85 -28.48
N PRO A 178 0.58 16.98 -27.90
CA PRO A 178 0.48 18.30 -28.54
C PRO A 178 1.27 18.44 -29.85
N CYS A 179 1.99 17.39 -30.30
CA CYS A 179 2.74 17.38 -31.54
C CYS A 179 1.86 17.23 -32.81
N ASP A 180 0.65 16.68 -32.69
CA ASP A 180 -0.22 16.46 -33.86
C ASP A 180 -1.03 17.71 -34.24
N ALA A 181 -1.32 18.61 -33.30
CA ALA A 181 -2.09 19.82 -33.58
C ALA A 181 -1.35 20.80 -34.51
N MET A 182 -0.02 20.87 -34.42
CA MET A 182 0.78 21.78 -35.26
C MET A 182 0.96 21.25 -36.68
N THR A 183 0.93 19.93 -36.87
CA THR A 183 1.03 19.29 -38.18
C THR A 183 -0.29 19.38 -38.95
N GLU A 184 -1.43 19.36 -38.26
CA GLU A 184 -2.75 19.47 -38.88
C GLU A 184 -3.08 20.92 -39.32
N LEU A 185 -2.68 21.91 -38.52
CA LEU A 185 -2.80 23.34 -38.88
C LEU A 185 -1.94 23.72 -40.09
N SER A 186 -0.72 23.16 -40.19
CA SER A 186 0.17 23.40 -41.32
C SER A 186 -0.35 22.78 -42.63
N ARG A 187 -1.07 21.64 -42.58
CA ARG A 187 -1.67 21.02 -43.79
C ARG A 187 -2.91 21.76 -44.28
N ARG A 188 -3.69 22.40 -43.39
CA ARG A 188 -4.88 23.15 -43.77
C ARG A 188 -4.55 24.51 -44.41
N GLN A 189 -3.41 25.12 -44.07
CA GLN A 189 -2.99 26.39 -44.67
C GLN A 189 -2.38 26.24 -46.08
N THR A 190 -1.74 25.11 -46.41
CA THR A 190 -1.21 24.87 -47.77
C THR A 190 -2.30 24.51 -48.79
N ALA A 191 -3.43 23.95 -48.35
CA ALA A 191 -4.52 23.57 -49.24
C ALA A 191 -5.43 24.74 -49.67
N ALA A 192 -5.29 25.93 -49.06
CA ALA A 192 -6.11 27.10 -49.36
C ALA A 192 -5.46 28.08 -50.37
N CYS A 193 -4.31 27.74 -50.95
CA CYS A 193 -3.54 28.63 -51.83
C CYS A 193 -3.24 28.04 -53.22
N THR A 194 -4.04 27.08 -53.71
CA THR A 194 -4.00 26.57 -55.09
C THR A 194 -5.37 26.67 -55.71
#